data_AF-A0A5B9W590-F1
#
_entry.id   AF-A0A5B9W590-F1
#
_cell.length_a   1.000
_cell.length_b   1.000
_cell.length_c   1.000
_cell.angle_alpha   90.00
_cell.angle_beta   90.00
_cell.angle_gamma   90.00
#
_symmetry.space_group_name_H-M   'P 1'
#
loop_
_entity.id
_entity.type
_entity.pdbx_description
1 polymer ?
#
loop_
_entity_poly.entity_id
_entity_poly.type
_entity_poly.pdbx_seq_one_letter_code
_entity_poly.pdbx_strand_id
1 'polypeptide(L)'
;MATMNISLPDQMKAFVESQARKEGFGTVSEYLRSLIRDVQKREDRQGLEARLREGIEGGPATPLTAQGWDDIEREGLDLAATRRRRKP
;
A
#
# COMPACT_ATOMS: atom_id res chain seq x y z
N MET A 1 -9.74 -6.70 -18.47
CA MET A 1 -8.37 -7.03 -18.05
C MET A 1 -7.42 -6.18 -18.87
N ALA A 2 -6.42 -5.56 -18.26
CA ALA A 2 -5.32 -4.93 -18.98
C ALA A 2 -4.29 -6.01 -19.36
N THR A 3 -3.74 -5.93 -20.57
CA THR A 3 -2.73 -6.86 -21.06
C THR A 3 -1.35 -6.23 -20.96
N MET A 4 -0.37 -6.99 -20.48
CA MET A 4 1.04 -6.58 -20.42
C MET A 4 1.88 -7.66 -21.09
N ASN A 5 2.63 -7.29 -22.13
CA ASN A 5 3.54 -8.18 -22.83
C ASN A 5 4.94 -8.03 -22.26
N ILE A 6 5.60 -9.14 -21.94
CA ILE A 6 6.97 -9.17 -21.44
C ILE A 6 7.76 -10.15 -22.30
N SER A 7 8.86 -9.69 -22.89
CA SER A 7 9.81 -10.55 -23.58
C SER A 7 10.86 -11.06 -22.58
N LEU A 8 11.05 -12.37 -22.54
CA LEU A 8 12.02 -13.03 -21.67
C LEU A 8 12.95 -13.93 -22.50
N PRO A 9 14.25 -14.02 -22.18
CA PRO A 9 15.12 -15.07 -22.68
C PRO A 9 14.57 -16.47 -22.32
N ASP A 10 14.85 -17.46 -23.15
CA ASP A 10 14.31 -18.83 -22.99
C ASP A 10 14.62 -19.42 -21.61
N GLN A 11 15.82 -19.18 -21.08
CA GLN A 11 16.21 -19.64 -19.75
C GLN A 11 15.32 -19.03 -18.64
N MET A 12 14.99 -17.74 -18.74
CA MET A 12 14.12 -17.07 -17.77
C MET A 12 12.68 -17.59 -17.88
N LYS A 13 12.19 -17.80 -19.11
CA LYS A 13 10.87 -18.39 -19.33
C LYS A 13 10.76 -19.77 -18.70
N ALA A 14 11.73 -20.65 -18.97
CA ALA A 14 11.75 -22.01 -18.41
C ALA A 14 11.81 -22.00 -16.87
N PHE A 15 12.59 -21.08 -16.29
CA PHE A 15 12.64 -20.90 -14.84
C PHE A 15 11.28 -20.50 -14.26
N VAL A 16 10.62 -19.49 -14.84
CA VAL A 16 9.33 -18.99 -14.33
C VAL A 16 8.23 -20.04 -14.48
N GLU A 17 8.20 -20.79 -15.59
CA GLU A 17 7.27 -21.92 -15.78
C GLU A 17 7.49 -23.01 -14.72
N SER A 18 8.74 -23.31 -14.37
CA SER A 18 9.07 -24.24 -13.29
C SER A 18 8.58 -23.76 -11.94
N GLN A 19 8.79 -22.48 -11.59
CA GLN A 19 8.29 -21.90 -10.33
C GLN A 19 6.77 -21.90 -10.27
N ALA A 20 6.10 -21.50 -11.35
CA ALA A 20 4.63 -21.50 -11.41
C ALA A 20 4.06 -22.90 -11.12
N ARG A 21 4.62 -23.95 -11.74
CA ARG A 21 4.21 -25.34 -11.46
C ARG A 21 4.51 -25.76 -10.03
N LYS A 22 5.69 -25.40 -9.51
CA LYS A 22 6.13 -25.74 -8.14
C LYS A 22 5.20 -25.13 -7.08
N GLU A 23 4.74 -23.91 -7.30
CA GLU A 23 3.81 -23.22 -6.40
C GLU A 23 2.33 -23.54 -6.69
N GLY A 24 2.04 -24.41 -7.66
CA GLY A 24 0.70 -24.91 -7.95
C GLY A 24 -0.17 -23.99 -8.82
N PHE A 25 0.42 -23.02 -9.52
CA PHE A 25 -0.30 -22.15 -10.45
C PHE A 25 -0.56 -22.84 -11.80
N GLY A 26 -1.73 -22.56 -12.39
CA GLY A 26 -2.10 -23.12 -13.69
C GLY A 26 -1.44 -22.42 -14.87
N THR A 27 -1.02 -21.15 -14.69
CA THR A 27 -0.32 -20.38 -15.73
C THR A 27 0.78 -19.49 -15.14
N VAL A 28 1.78 -19.15 -15.96
CA VAL A 28 2.80 -18.14 -15.60
C VAL A 28 2.17 -16.78 -15.30
N SER A 29 1.12 -16.39 -16.02
CA SER A 29 0.43 -15.12 -15.79
C SER A 29 -0.27 -15.07 -14.43
N GLU A 30 -0.72 -16.20 -13.89
CA GLU A 30 -1.25 -16.26 -12.52
C GLU A 30 -0.15 -16.09 -11.49
N TYR A 31 0.95 -16.80 -11.67
CA TYR A 31 2.12 -16.69 -10.80
C TYR A 31 2.70 -15.26 -10.79
N LEU A 32 2.86 -14.63 -11.95
CA LEU A 32 3.34 -13.24 -11.99
C LEU A 32 2.36 -12.26 -11.32
N ARG A 33 1.04 -12.49 -11.44
CA ARG A 33 0.04 -11.67 -10.75
C ARG A 33 0.10 -11.86 -9.23
N SER A 34 0.40 -13.05 -8.70
CA SER A 34 0.58 -13.22 -7.25
C SER A 34 1.81 -12.46 -6.77
N LEU A 35 2.93 -12.55 -7.49
CA LEU A 35 4.15 -11.82 -7.16
C LEU A 35 3.94 -10.30 -7.14
N ILE A 36 3.20 -9.75 -8.12
CA ILE A 36 2.88 -8.31 -8.15
C ILE A 36 2.05 -7.92 -6.92
N ARG A 37 1.05 -8.71 -6.53
CA ARG A 37 0.26 -8.44 -5.33
C ARG A 37 1.11 -8.45 -4.07
N ASP A 38 2.09 -9.35 -3.99
CA ASP A 38 2.99 -9.41 -2.85
C ASP A 38 3.96 -8.23 -2.80
N VAL A 39 4.42 -7.74 -3.95
CA VAL A 39 5.16 -6.47 -4.03
C VAL A 39 4.28 -5.32 -3.51
N GLN A 40 3.05 -5.20 -4.01
CA GLN A 40 2.13 -4.13 -3.59
C GLN A 40 1.85 -4.17 -2.08
N LYS A 41 1.58 -5.35 -1.52
CA LYS A 41 1.42 -5.50 -0.06
C LYS A 41 2.66 -5.10 0.72
N ARG A 42 3.87 -5.37 0.20
CA ARG A 42 5.13 -4.97 0.84
C ARG A 42 5.29 -3.45 0.82
N GLU A 43 5.00 -2.80 -0.30
CA GLU A 43 5.04 -1.33 -0.41
C GLU A 43 4.01 -0.67 0.51
N ASP A 44 2.78 -1.18 0.53
CA ASP A 44 1.73 -0.70 1.43
C ASP A 44 2.15 -0.83 2.90
N ARG A 45 2.75 -1.97 3.27
CA ARG A 45 3.26 -2.20 4.62
C ARG A 45 4.40 -1.25 4.96
N GLN A 46 5.34 -1.01 4.05
CA GLN A 46 6.43 -0.05 4.27
C GLN A 46 5.88 1.38 4.49
N GLY A 47 4.87 1.78 3.73
CA GLY A 47 4.18 3.06 3.94
C GLY A 47 3.51 3.15 5.32
N LEU A 48 2.87 2.08 5.77
CA LEU A 48 2.29 2.00 7.11
C LEU A 48 3.36 2.07 8.20
N GLU A 49 4.43 1.29 8.10
CA GLU A 49 5.53 1.26 9.06
C GLU A 49 6.21 2.63 9.19
N ALA A 50 6.38 3.36 8.08
CA ALA A 50 6.91 4.73 8.12
C ALA A 50 6.01 5.67 8.93
N ARG A 51 4.68 5.62 8.73
CA ARG A 51 3.72 6.44 9.50
C ARG A 51 3.66 6.05 10.97
N LEU A 52 3.74 4.76 11.28
CA LEU A 52 3.80 4.30 12.67
C LEU A 52 5.07 4.80 13.36
N ARG A 53 6.21 4.77 12.66
CA ARG A 53 7.47 5.30 13.17
C ARG A 53 7.37 6.80 13.45
N GLU A 54 6.81 7.58 12.52
CA GLU A 54 6.54 9.01 12.73
C GLU A 54 5.71 9.25 14.00
N GLY A 55 4.66 8.45 14.22
CA GLY A 55 3.85 8.54 15.44
C GLY A 55 4.62 8.20 16.73
N ILE A 56 5.53 7.24 16.68
CA ILE A 56 6.39 6.86 17.83
C ILE A 56 7.43 7.95 18.11
N GLU A 57 8.04 8.50 17.06
CA GLU A 57 9.06 9.56 17.16
C GLU A 57 8.44 10.93 17.51
N GLY A 58 7.15 11.11 17.24
CA GLY A 58 6.39 12.34 17.51
C GLY A 58 6.19 12.70 18.99
N GLY A 59 6.64 11.85 19.91
CA GLY A 59 6.63 12.11 21.36
C GLY A 59 5.62 11.25 22.12
N PRO A 60 5.51 11.45 23.44
CA PRO A 60 4.65 10.63 24.28
C PRO A 60 3.18 10.83 23.94
N ALA A 61 2.44 9.72 23.83
CA ALA A 61 1.01 9.76 23.63
C ALA A 61 0.30 10.46 24.79
N THR A 62 -0.66 11.32 24.47
CA THR A 62 -1.55 11.96 25.45
C THR A 62 -2.87 11.19 25.54
N PRO A 63 -3.56 11.20 26.71
CA PRO A 63 -4.87 10.59 26.83
C PRO A 63 -5.89 11.25 25.89
N LEU A 64 -6.59 10.46 25.07
CA LEU A 64 -7.69 10.95 24.26
C LEU A 64 -8.93 11.14 25.13
N THR A 65 -9.24 12.38 25.48
CA THR A 65 -10.46 12.74 26.22
C THR A 65 -11.59 13.09 25.26
N ALA A 66 -12.84 13.06 25.74
CA ALA A 66 -13.99 13.48 24.93
C ALA A 66 -13.83 14.92 24.41
N GLN A 67 -13.43 15.85 25.29
CA GLN A 67 -13.16 17.24 24.90
C GLN A 67 -12.02 17.34 23.87
N GLY A 68 -10.94 16.58 24.07
CA GLY A 68 -9.82 16.55 23.12
C GLY A 68 -10.23 16.03 21.75
N TRP A 69 -11.13 15.05 21.69
CA TRP A 69 -11.70 14.57 20.43
C TRP A 69 -12.56 15.63 19.75
N ASP A 70 -13.44 16.31 20.50
CA ASP A 70 -14.28 17.39 19.96
C ASP A 70 -13.45 18.54 19.39
N ASP A 71 -12.32 18.85 20.02
CA ASP A 71 -11.39 19.89 19.55
C ASP A 71 -10.65 19.46 18.26
N ILE A 72 -10.19 18.21 18.18
CA ILE A 72 -9.59 17.62 16.96
C ILE A 72 -10.59 17.64 15.79
N GLU A 73 -11.83 17.25 16.04
CA GLU A 73 -12.88 17.22 15.01
C GLU A 73 -13.19 18.63 14.49
N ARG A 74 -13.32 19.61 15.39
CA ARG A 74 -13.54 21.02 15.03
C ARG A 74 -12.41 21.56 14.16
N GLU A 75 -11.15 21.34 14.56
CA GLU A 75 -9.98 21.76 13.78
C GLU A 75 -9.96 21.09 12.40
N GLY A 76 -10.25 19.79 12.33
CA GLY A 76 -10.32 19.04 11.08
C GLY A 76 -11.36 19.59 10.10
N LEU A 77 -12.55 19.95 10.61
CA LEU A 77 -13.63 20.56 9.81
C LEU A 77 -13.24 21.94 9.28
N ASP A 78 -12.56 22.76 10.09
CA ASP A 78 -12.08 24.08 9.67
C ASP A 78 -11.01 23.98 8.56
N LEU A 79 -10.08 23.02 8.71
CA LEU A 79 -9.08 22.70 7.68
C LEU A 79 -9.71 22.17 6.39
N ALA A 80 -10.76 21.36 6.48
CA ALA A 80 -11.49 20.87 5.31
C ALA A 80 -12.25 22.00 4.60
N ALA A 81 -12.88 22.90 5.36
CA ALA A 81 -13.61 24.06 4.83
C ALA A 81 -12.68 25.05 4.12
N THR A 82 -11.51 25.33 4.69
CA THR A 82 -10.50 26.20 4.08
C THR A 82 -9.91 25.60 2.80
N ARG A 83 -9.64 24.28 2.75
CA ARG A 83 -9.21 23.59 1.53
C ARG A 83 -10.27 23.60 0.43
N ARG A 84 -11.55 23.45 0.80
CA ARG A 84 -12.67 23.51 -0.16
C ARG A 84 -12.84 24.90 -0.78
N ARG A 85 -12.55 25.97 -0.03
CA ARG A 85 -12.55 27.36 -0.54
C ARG A 85 -11.36 27.70 -1.43
N ARG A 86 -10.25 26.96 -1.34
CA ARG A 86 -9.02 27.16 -2.14
C ARG A 86 -8.96 26.35 -3.45
N LYS A 87 -9.90 25.44 -3.68
CA LYS A 87 -10.01 24.71 -4.95
C LYS A 87 -10.69 25.61 -5.99
N PRO A 88 -10.06 25.92 -7.14
CA PRO A 88 -10.71 26.64 -8.23
C PRO A 88 -11.82 25.80 -8.88
#